data_AF-A0A2V8PAL7-F1
#
_entry.id   AF-A0A2V8PAL7-F1
#
_cell.length_a   1.000
_cell.length_b   1.000
_cell.length_c   1.000
_cell.angle_alpha   90.00
_cell.angle_beta   90.00
_cell.angle_gamma   90.00
#
_symmetry.space_group_name_H-M   'P 1'
#
loop_
_entity.id
_entity.type
_entity.pdbx_description
1 polymer ?
#
loop_
_entity_poly.entity_id
_entity_poly.type
_entity_poly.pdbx_seq_one_letter_code
_entity_poly.pdbx_strand_id
1 'polypeptide(L)'
;MDHDRELLERLSAFTPVRFDGEVFRATRLSLNALAPSASGGRWMVPGETATLYTSMEADGALAEIAFHWGQMTPIPSKPAMLHRIRLGTRKSLRLARSDLIVLGVDWSSLGSRGYERTQAIGAAVAHLNCDGLIAPRLGGPART
;
A
#
# COMPACT_ATOMS: atom_id res chain seq x y z
N MET A 1 13.10 8.75 -14.62
CA MET A 1 11.79 8.20 -15.02
C MET A 1 10.88 9.40 -15.17
N ASP A 2 10.39 9.66 -16.38
CA ASP A 2 9.43 10.75 -16.57
C ASP A 2 8.10 10.31 -15.97
N HIS A 3 7.68 10.98 -14.90
CA HIS A 3 6.36 10.73 -14.33
C HIS A 3 5.30 11.27 -15.29
N ASP A 4 4.22 10.50 -15.49
CA ASP A 4 3.04 10.93 -16.23
C ASP A 4 2.55 12.30 -15.68
N ARG A 5 2.73 13.35 -16.49
CA ARG A 5 2.42 14.73 -16.10
C ARG A 5 0.95 14.89 -15.74
N GLU A 6 0.07 14.23 -16.48
CA GLU A 6 -1.36 14.29 -16.22
C GLU A 6 -1.71 13.62 -14.87
N LEU A 7 -1.04 12.50 -14.55
CA LEU A 7 -1.18 11.85 -13.25
C LEU A 7 -0.68 12.75 -12.11
N LEU A 8 0.47 13.41 -12.28
CA LEU A 8 1.01 14.33 -11.29
C LEU A 8 0.07 15.52 -11.06
N GLU A 9 -0.45 16.14 -12.12
CA GLU A 9 -1.40 17.25 -12.03
C GLU A 9 -2.67 16.83 -11.27
N ARG A 10 -3.24 15.68 -11.63
CA ARG A 10 -4.43 15.13 -10.95
C ARG A 10 -4.16 14.84 -9.48
N LEU A 11 -3.02 14.24 -9.13
CA LEU A 11 -2.66 13.96 -7.74
C LEU A 11 -2.34 15.24 -6.95
N SER A 12 -1.79 16.27 -7.60
CA SER A 12 -1.48 17.56 -6.97
C SER A 12 -2.73 18.32 -6.55
N ALA A 13 -3.88 18.04 -7.17
CA ALA A 13 -5.17 18.64 -6.82
C ALA A 13 -5.75 18.08 -5.51
N PHE A 14 -5.25 16.94 -5.01
CA PHE A 14 -5.68 16.41 -3.72
C PHE A 14 -5.09 17.23 -2.58
N THR A 15 -5.92 17.57 -1.59
CA THR A 15 -5.44 18.19 -0.37
C THR A 15 -4.69 17.16 0.48
N PRO A 16 -3.39 17.34 0.76
CA PRO A 16 -2.67 16.41 1.62
C PRO A 16 -3.21 16.42 3.04
N VAL A 17 -3.21 15.25 3.67
CA VAL A 17 -3.66 15.06 5.05
C VAL A 17 -2.50 14.65 5.93
N ARG A 18 -2.49 15.13 7.17
CA ARG A 18 -1.64 14.58 8.23
C ARG A 18 -2.26 13.27 8.70
N PHE A 19 -1.44 12.24 8.92
CA PHE A 19 -1.87 11.03 9.62
C PHE A 19 -1.11 10.91 10.93
N ASP A 20 -1.83 10.60 12.00
CA ASP A 20 -1.26 10.45 13.32
C ASP A 20 -2.07 9.40 14.09
N GLY A 21 -1.62 8.14 14.05
CA GLY A 21 -2.39 7.04 14.62
C GLY A 21 -1.59 5.76 14.86
N GLU A 22 -2.32 4.72 15.25
CA GLU A 22 -1.80 3.36 15.33
C GLU A 22 -2.10 2.63 14.03
N VAL A 23 -1.11 1.86 13.57
CA VAL A 23 -1.21 0.97 12.42
C VAL A 23 -0.66 -0.40 12.78
N PHE A 24 -1.02 -1.38 11.97
CA PHE A 24 -0.69 -2.77 12.15
C PHE A 24 0.11 -3.29 10.97
N ARG A 25 1.11 -4.12 11.25
CA ARG A 25 1.86 -4.83 10.23
C ARG A 25 2.08 -6.27 10.68
N ALA A 26 1.69 -7.21 9.85
CA ALA A 26 2.02 -8.61 10.06
C ALA A 26 3.31 -8.95 9.31
N THR A 27 4.22 -9.67 9.95
CA THR A 27 5.48 -10.12 9.38
C THR A 27 5.73 -11.59 9.73
N ARG A 28 6.73 -12.21 9.10
CA ARG A 28 7.27 -13.48 9.61
C ARG A 28 8.02 -13.22 10.91
N LEU A 29 7.99 -14.17 11.84
CA LEU A 29 8.54 -14.05 13.21
C LEU A 29 9.95 -13.43 13.32
N SER A 30 10.81 -13.61 12.31
CA SER A 30 12.21 -13.14 12.32
C SER A 30 12.45 -11.82 11.58
N LEU A 31 11.41 -11.18 11.04
CA LEU A 31 11.55 -9.97 10.22
C LEU A 31 11.33 -8.70 11.05
N ASN A 32 12.16 -7.69 10.77
CA ASN A 32 11.99 -6.35 11.35
C ASN A 32 10.71 -5.69 10.82
N ALA A 33 9.78 -5.35 11.73
CA ALA A 33 8.50 -4.72 11.43
C ALA A 33 8.62 -3.32 10.82
N LEU A 34 9.75 -2.65 10.97
CA LEU A 34 10.00 -1.31 10.42
C LEU A 34 10.86 -1.34 9.17
N ALA A 35 11.36 -2.52 8.76
CA ALA A 35 12.12 -2.64 7.51
C ALA A 35 11.17 -2.44 6.31
N PRO A 36 11.40 -1.41 5.47
CA PRO A 36 10.56 -1.19 4.29
C PRO A 36 10.81 -2.30 3.26
N SER A 37 9.81 -2.55 2.40
CA SER A 37 10.03 -3.38 1.23
C SER A 37 10.86 -2.61 0.20
N ALA A 38 11.73 -3.29 -0.53
CA ALA A 38 12.40 -2.77 -1.73
C ALA A 38 12.13 -3.66 -2.97
N SER A 39 11.47 -4.81 -2.78
CA SER A 39 11.24 -5.83 -3.81
C SER A 39 10.04 -5.53 -4.71
N GLY A 40 9.49 -4.32 -4.63
CA GLY A 40 8.23 -3.95 -5.28
C GLY A 40 6.99 -4.28 -4.44
N GLY A 41 5.86 -3.81 -4.94
CA GLY A 41 4.54 -4.10 -4.39
C GLY A 41 3.47 -3.37 -5.19
N ARG A 42 2.23 -3.40 -4.68
CA ARG A 42 1.11 -2.77 -5.37
C ARG A 42 1.32 -1.26 -5.58
N TRP A 43 1.90 -0.56 -4.61
CA TRP A 43 2.15 0.88 -4.64
C TRP A 43 3.63 1.23 -4.84
N MET A 44 4.45 0.27 -5.26
CA MET A 44 5.90 0.47 -5.39
C MET A 44 6.44 -0.26 -6.60
N VAL A 45 7.13 0.47 -7.46
CA VAL A 45 8.03 -0.12 -8.46
C VAL A 45 9.29 -0.66 -7.75
N PRO A 46 9.70 -1.92 -8.00
CA PRO A 46 10.95 -2.44 -7.45
C PRO A 46 12.16 -1.54 -7.75
N GLY A 47 13.01 -1.29 -6.76
CA GLY A 47 14.21 -0.46 -6.92
C GLY A 47 13.99 1.06 -6.83
N GLU A 48 12.75 1.52 -6.60
CA GLU A 48 12.44 2.93 -6.34
C GLU A 48 12.28 3.22 -4.84
N THR A 49 11.25 3.97 -4.45
CA THR A 49 11.02 4.41 -3.07
C THR A 49 10.64 3.23 -2.18
N ALA A 50 11.54 2.90 -1.26
CA ALA A 50 11.30 1.93 -0.19
C ALA A 50 10.00 2.26 0.56
N THR A 51 9.07 1.30 0.67
CA THR A 51 7.70 1.53 1.15
C THR A 51 7.36 0.54 2.26
N LEU A 52 6.74 1.07 3.31
CA LEU A 52 6.26 0.32 4.46
C LEU A 52 4.74 0.09 4.32
N TYR A 53 4.34 -1.16 4.08
CA TYR A 53 2.93 -1.52 4.01
C TYR A 53 2.38 -1.80 5.41
N THR A 54 1.33 -1.06 5.78
CA THR A 54 0.64 -1.19 7.06
C THR A 54 -0.88 -1.08 6.85
N SER A 55 -1.65 -1.56 7.83
CA SER A 55 -3.11 -1.46 7.87
C SER A 55 -3.53 -0.63 9.08
N MET A 56 -4.63 0.12 8.99
CA MET A 56 -5.22 0.78 10.17
C MET A 56 -5.96 -0.22 11.08
N GLU A 57 -6.22 -1.43 10.58
CA GLU A 57 -6.91 -2.50 11.30
C GLU A 57 -6.01 -3.74 11.43
N ALA A 58 -5.98 -4.34 12.62
CA ALA A 58 -5.27 -5.59 12.91
C ALA A 58 -5.67 -6.73 11.97
N ASP A 59 -6.98 -6.95 11.82
CA ASP A 59 -7.54 -7.96 10.91
C ASP A 59 -7.14 -7.71 9.46
N GLY A 60 -7.03 -6.44 9.05
CA GLY A 60 -6.54 -6.07 7.73
C GLY A 60 -5.08 -6.49 7.51
N ALA A 61 -4.21 -6.27 8.50
CA ALA A 61 -2.80 -6.70 8.41
C ALA A 61 -2.66 -8.23 8.36
N LEU A 62 -3.50 -8.97 9.10
CA LEU A 62 -3.54 -10.43 9.07
C LEU A 62 -4.08 -10.99 7.75
N ALA A 63 -5.11 -10.36 7.19
CA ALA A 63 -5.68 -10.77 5.90
C ALA A 63 -4.66 -10.65 4.76
N GLU A 64 -3.88 -9.57 4.72
CA GLU A 64 -2.85 -9.35 3.70
C GLU A 64 -1.73 -10.40 3.76
N ILE A 65 -1.22 -10.73 4.96
CA ILE A 65 -0.17 -11.76 5.08
C ILE A 65 -0.71 -13.15 4.74
N ALA A 66 -1.95 -13.46 5.13
CA ALA A 66 -2.60 -14.72 4.79
C ALA A 66 -2.79 -14.87 3.27
N PHE A 67 -3.25 -13.81 2.59
CA PHE A 67 -3.37 -13.78 1.13
C PHE A 67 -2.01 -13.96 0.42
N HIS A 68 -0.96 -13.31 0.94
CA HIS A 68 0.39 -13.45 0.40
C HIS A 68 0.95 -14.86 0.59
N TRP A 69 0.73 -15.48 1.75
CA TRP A 69 1.18 -16.84 2.05
C TRP A 69 0.42 -17.91 1.27
N GLY A 70 -0.88 -17.71 1.04
CA GLY A 70 -1.69 -18.61 0.22
C GLY A 70 -1.24 -18.71 -1.24
N GLN A 71 -0.45 -17.74 -1.73
CA GLN A 71 0.15 -17.77 -3.06
C GLN A 71 1.52 -18.47 -3.10
N MET A 72 2.09 -18.86 -1.96
CA MET A 72 3.37 -19.53 -1.88
C MET A 72 3.21 -21.04 -1.89
N THR A 73 4.17 -21.74 -2.47
CA THR A 73 4.24 -23.20 -2.44
C THR A 73 5.66 -23.63 -2.06
N PRO A 74 5.88 -24.28 -0.90
CA PRO A 74 4.89 -24.62 0.12
C PRO A 74 4.39 -23.39 0.91
N ILE A 75 3.20 -23.50 1.50
CA ILE A 75 2.66 -22.48 2.41
C ILE A 75 3.58 -22.41 3.65
N PRO A 76 4.00 -21.21 4.08
CA PRO A 76 4.79 -21.05 5.30
C PRO A 76 4.09 -21.66 6.52
N SER A 77 4.80 -22.51 7.27
CA SER A 77 4.29 -23.14 8.50
C SER A 77 4.57 -22.35 9.77
N LYS A 78 5.50 -21.38 9.72
CA LYS A 78 5.86 -20.55 10.87
C LYS A 78 4.78 -19.50 11.14
N PRO A 79 4.47 -19.18 12.41
CA PRO A 79 3.46 -18.18 12.74
C PRO A 79 3.87 -16.78 12.26
N ALA A 80 2.85 -15.97 11.95
CA ALA A 80 3.02 -14.54 11.70
C ALA A 80 3.11 -13.81 13.04
N MET A 81 3.90 -12.74 13.09
CA MET A 81 3.91 -11.81 14.20
C MET A 81 3.16 -10.54 13.79
N LEU A 82 2.18 -10.14 14.60
CA LEU A 82 1.44 -8.90 14.40
C LEU A 82 2.07 -7.79 15.25
N HIS A 83 2.46 -6.71 14.59
CA HIS A 83 3.04 -5.54 15.23
C HIS A 83 2.04 -4.40 15.24
N ARG A 84 1.96 -3.70 16.37
CA ARG A 84 1.29 -2.41 16.50
C ARG A 84 2.34 -1.31 16.48
N ILE A 85 2.20 -0.37 15.56
CA ILE A 85 3.18 0.66 15.26
C ILE A 85 2.49 2.02 15.39
N ARG A 86 3.11 2.94 16.13
CA ARG A 86 2.70 4.34 16.15
C ARG A 86 3.28 5.02 14.91
N LEU A 87 2.42 5.53 14.03
CA LEU A 87 2.82 6.17 12.78
C LEU A 87 2.33 7.62 12.74
N GLY A 88 3.24 8.53 12.40
CA GLY A 88 2.96 9.94 12.13
C GLY A 88 3.52 10.33 10.78
N THR A 89 2.70 10.90 9.91
CA THR A 89 3.09 11.48 8.62
C THR A 89 2.65 12.94 8.58
N ARG A 90 3.44 13.83 7.97
CA ARG A 90 3.07 15.25 7.84
C ARG A 90 2.25 15.49 6.60
N LYS A 91 2.60 14.81 5.50
CA LYS A 91 1.96 14.97 4.20
C LYS A 91 1.62 13.60 3.62
N SER A 92 0.36 13.20 3.66
CA SER A 92 -0.12 11.97 3.02
C SER A 92 -1.26 12.25 2.07
N LEU A 93 -1.34 11.50 0.97
CA LEU A 93 -2.53 11.50 0.13
C LEU A 93 -3.49 10.42 0.61
N ARG A 94 -4.78 10.75 0.71
CA ARG A 94 -5.84 9.78 0.97
C ARG A 94 -6.66 9.63 -0.29
N LEU A 95 -6.64 8.43 -0.85
CA LEU A 95 -7.40 8.07 -2.04
C LEU A 95 -8.52 7.12 -1.64
N ALA A 96 -9.75 7.40 -2.07
CA ALA A 96 -10.88 6.49 -1.98
C ALA A 96 -10.94 5.59 -3.22
N ARG A 97 -11.84 4.59 -3.20
CA ARG A 97 -12.10 3.72 -4.36
C ARG A 97 -12.45 4.51 -5.63
N SER A 98 -13.32 5.51 -5.49
CA SER A 98 -13.71 6.40 -6.59
C SER A 98 -12.51 7.10 -7.21
N ASP A 99 -11.61 7.60 -6.37
CA ASP A 99 -10.42 8.34 -6.81
C ASP A 99 -9.49 7.42 -7.60
N LEU A 100 -9.29 6.19 -7.12
CA LEU A 100 -8.48 5.20 -7.84
C LEU A 100 -9.05 4.87 -9.22
N ILE A 101 -10.37 4.72 -9.34
CA ILE A 101 -11.04 4.49 -10.63
C ILE A 101 -10.83 5.69 -11.56
N VAL A 102 -11.02 6.92 -11.07
CA VAL A 102 -10.80 8.16 -11.85
C VAL A 102 -9.34 8.32 -12.27
N LEU A 103 -8.40 7.88 -11.43
CA LEU A 103 -6.98 7.85 -11.73
C LEU A 103 -6.61 6.72 -12.70
N GLY A 104 -7.56 5.90 -13.17
CA GLY A 104 -7.34 4.86 -14.18
C GLY A 104 -6.95 3.50 -13.60
N VAL A 105 -7.11 3.28 -12.29
CA VAL A 105 -6.98 1.93 -11.71
C VAL A 105 -8.21 1.12 -12.08
N ASP A 106 -8.00 0.06 -12.86
CA ASP A 106 -9.06 -0.90 -13.15
C ASP A 106 -9.37 -1.72 -11.91
N TRP A 107 -10.48 -1.38 -11.26
CA TRP A 107 -10.90 -2.04 -10.02
C TRP A 107 -11.28 -3.51 -10.23
N SER A 108 -11.74 -3.87 -11.43
CA SER A 108 -12.21 -5.22 -11.74
C SER A 108 -11.06 -6.22 -11.91
N SER A 109 -9.88 -5.75 -12.30
CA SER A 109 -8.67 -6.56 -12.51
C SER A 109 -7.65 -6.49 -11.38
N LEU A 110 -7.96 -5.84 -10.25
CA LEU A 110 -7.03 -5.70 -9.10
C LEU A 110 -6.58 -7.03 -8.46
N GLY A 111 -7.30 -8.13 -8.71
CA GLY A 111 -6.89 -9.48 -8.34
C GLY A 111 -5.84 -10.10 -9.28
N SER A 112 -5.63 -9.52 -10.47
CA SER A 112 -4.60 -9.90 -11.42
C SER A 112 -3.33 -9.05 -11.21
N ARG A 113 -2.18 -9.50 -11.75
CA ARG A 113 -0.84 -8.91 -11.54
C ARG A 113 -0.65 -7.51 -12.18
N GLY A 114 -1.70 -6.80 -12.54
CA GLY A 114 -1.64 -5.44 -13.08
C GLY A 114 -1.35 -4.40 -12.00
N TYR A 115 -0.07 -4.23 -11.66
CA TYR A 115 0.37 -3.21 -10.68
C TYR A 115 0.83 -1.91 -11.32
N GLU A 116 0.92 -1.83 -12.64
CA GLU A 116 1.52 -0.68 -13.34
C GLU A 116 0.89 0.65 -12.91
N ARG A 117 -0.45 0.76 -12.92
CA ARG A 117 -1.11 2.02 -12.56
C ARG A 117 -1.01 2.36 -11.08
N THR A 118 -1.13 1.37 -10.19
CA THR A 118 -1.00 1.60 -8.74
C THR A 118 0.45 1.92 -8.35
N GLN A 119 1.43 1.32 -9.04
CA GLN A 119 2.84 1.64 -8.87
C GLN A 119 3.16 3.04 -9.39
N ALA A 120 2.61 3.44 -10.55
CA ALA A 120 2.75 4.79 -11.08
C ALA A 120 2.18 5.84 -10.11
N ILE A 121 1.02 5.55 -9.48
CA ILE A 121 0.45 6.40 -8.43
C ILE A 121 1.41 6.49 -7.24
N GLY A 122 1.94 5.37 -6.76
CA GLY A 122 2.89 5.37 -5.64
C GLY A 122 4.17 6.16 -5.92
N ALA A 123 4.75 5.99 -7.12
CA ALA A 123 5.90 6.74 -7.58
C ALA A 123 5.61 8.25 -7.69
N ALA A 124 4.43 8.62 -8.20
CA ALA A 124 3.98 10.01 -8.28
C ALA A 124 3.76 10.63 -6.89
N VAL A 125 3.19 9.88 -5.93
CA VAL A 125 3.03 10.34 -4.53
C VAL A 125 4.39 10.64 -3.90
N ALA A 126 5.38 9.76 -4.12
CA ALA A 126 6.74 9.97 -3.66
C ALA A 126 7.38 11.21 -4.34
N HIS A 127 7.18 11.38 -5.65
CA HIS A 127 7.64 12.55 -6.40
C HIS A 127 7.05 13.87 -5.88
N LEU A 128 5.78 13.86 -5.43
CA LEU A 128 5.12 15.01 -4.81
C LEU A 128 5.59 15.28 -3.36
N ASN A 129 6.66 14.61 -2.91
CA ASN A 129 7.22 14.70 -1.56
C ASN A 129 6.20 14.39 -0.45
N CYS A 130 5.28 13.46 -0.71
CA CYS A 130 4.38 12.97 0.33
C CYS A 130 5.08 11.85 1.13
N ASP A 131 4.93 11.90 2.44
CA ASP A 131 5.47 10.90 3.37
C ASP A 131 4.67 9.58 3.36
N GLY A 132 3.46 9.57 2.77
CA GLY A 132 2.63 8.37 2.76
C GLY A 132 1.42 8.43 1.84
N LEU A 133 0.84 7.26 1.61
CA LEU A 133 -0.37 7.04 0.84
C LEU A 133 -1.36 6.22 1.67
N ILE A 134 -2.56 6.75 1.88
CA ILE A 134 -3.69 6.04 2.50
C ILE A 134 -4.60 5.61 1.37
N ALA A 135 -4.65 4.30 1.13
CA ALA A 135 -5.50 3.71 0.11
C ALA A 135 -6.49 2.72 0.74
N PRO A 136 -7.66 2.49 0.11
CA PRO A 136 -8.58 1.45 0.54
C PRO A 136 -7.91 0.08 0.44
N ARG A 137 -8.41 -0.88 1.20
CA ARG A 137 -8.06 -2.29 1.00
C ARG A 137 -8.51 -2.73 -0.40
N LEU A 138 -7.60 -3.36 -1.13
CA LEU A 138 -7.84 -3.86 -2.49
C LEU A 138 -7.79 -5.38 -2.46
N GLY A 139 -8.80 -6.01 -1.87
CA GLY A 139 -8.86 -7.46 -1.72
C GLY A 139 -9.38 -7.90 -0.35
N GLY A 140 -10.36 -8.80 -0.39
CA GLY A 140 -11.12 -9.30 0.76
C GLY A 140 -12.62 -9.15 0.49
N PRO A 141 -13.47 -10.15 0.84
CA PRO A 141 -14.90 -10.01 0.68
C PRO A 141 -15.37 -8.74 1.40
N ALA A 142 -16.29 -8.00 0.78
CA ALA A 142 -17.02 -6.96 1.48
C ALA A 142 -17.64 -7.61 2.72
N ARG A 143 -17.36 -7.09 3.91
CA ARG A 143 -18.20 -7.41 5.07
C ARG A 143 -19.59 -6.86 4.75
N THR A 144 -20.53 -7.76 4.50
CA THR A 144 -21.97 -7.51 4.58
C THR A 144 -22.36 -7.13 5.99
#